data_AF-A0A2P5NCL4-F1
#
_entry.id   AF-A0A2P5NCL4-F1
#
_cell.length_a   1.000
_cell.length_b   1.000
_cell.length_c   1.000
_cell.angle_alpha   90.00
_cell.angle_beta   90.00
_cell.angle_gamma   90.00
#
_symmetry.space_group_name_H-M   'P 1'
#
loop_
_entity.id
_entity.type
_entity.pdbx_description
1 polymer ?
#
loop_
_entity_poly.entity_id
_entity_poly.type
_entity_poly.pdbx_seq_one_letter_code
_entity_poly.pdbx_strand_id
1 'polypeptide(L)' 'MNRLSFFTTKPVDHACDLCGQPVKVPGFELPVPQASGKKFCCAGCLSIYQLLNPETITNDNKTENLS' A
#
# COMPACT_ATOMS: atom_id res chain seq x y z
N MET A 1 -14.41 -0.55 27.54
CA MET A 1 -13.23 -1.43 27.38
C MET A 1 -12.16 -0.66 26.59
N ASN A 2 -11.14 -0.10 27.24
CA ASN A 2 -10.03 0.56 26.54
C ASN A 2 -9.04 -0.51 26.06
N ARG A 3 -9.14 -0.89 24.79
CA ARG A 3 -8.19 -1.79 24.14
C ARG A 3 -6.92 -1.01 23.74
N LEU A 4 -6.20 -0.53 24.74
CA LEU A 4 -4.81 -0.10 24.60
C LEU A 4 -3.94 -1.36 24.56
N SER A 5 -3.97 -2.07 23.43
CA SER A 5 -3.03 -3.17 23.17
C SER A 5 -1.73 -2.56 22.68
N PHE A 6 -0.76 -2.51 23.60
CA PHE A 6 0.68 -2.42 23.35
C PHE A 6 1.06 -3.29 22.14
N PHE A 7 1.21 -2.69 20.96
CA PHE A 7 2.03 -3.26 19.90
C PHE A 7 3.33 -2.48 19.93
N THR A 8 4.36 -3.10 20.49
CA THR A 8 5.74 -2.63 20.45
C THR A 8 6.09 -2.26 19.01
N THR A 9 6.16 -0.95 18.73
CA THR A 9 6.57 -0.41 17.43
C THR A 9 8.07 -0.64 17.29
N LYS A 10 8.46 -1.79 16.73
CA LYS A 10 9.72 -1.87 16.01
C LYS A 10 9.66 -0.73 14.98
N PRO A 11 10.64 0.19 14.92
CA PRO A 11 10.59 1.30 13.98
C PRO A 11 10.49 0.69 12.59
N VAL A 12 9.35 0.88 11.97
CA VAL A 12 9.18 0.61 10.56
C VAL A 12 9.43 1.94 9.88
N ASP A 13 10.37 1.95 8.94
CA ASP A 13 10.84 3.18 8.30
C ASP A 13 9.74 3.92 7.53
N HIS A 14 8.59 3.28 7.28
CA HIS A 14 7.40 3.91 6.70
C HIS A 14 6.06 3.33 7.19
N ALA A 15 5.11 4.23 7.48
CA ALA A 15 3.70 3.88 7.65
C ALA A 15 3.01 3.72 6.29
N CYS A 16 1.99 2.87 6.23
CA CYS A 16 1.15 2.69 5.05
C CYS A 16 0.42 3.99 4.68
N ASP A 17 0.53 4.42 3.43
CA ASP A 17 -0.09 5.65 2.92
C ASP A 17 -1.64 5.63 2.97
N LEU A 18 -2.27 4.46 3.11
CA LEU A 18 -3.74 4.35 3.17
C LEU A 18 -4.28 4.21 4.61
N CYS A 19 -3.69 3.34 5.41
CA CYS A 19 -4.26 2.97 6.72
C CYS A 19 -3.38 3.33 7.93
N GLY A 20 -2.19 3.88 7.71
CA GLY A 20 -1.26 4.30 8.76
C GLY A 20 -0.59 3.16 9.54
N GLN A 21 -0.88 1.90 9.21
CA GLN A 21 -0.22 0.76 9.84
C GLN A 21 1.24 0.60 9.36
N PRO A 22 2.13 0.03 10.19
CA PRO A 22 3.52 -0.23 9.79
C PRO A 22 3.60 -1.18 8.58
N VAL A 23 4.35 -0.77 7.55
CA VAL A 23 4.71 -1.63 6.40
C VAL A 23 5.72 -2.69 6.85
N LYS A 24 5.25 -3.90 7.14
CA LYS A 24 6.11 -5.01 7.59
C LYS A 24 6.80 -5.75 6.44
N VAL A 25 6.25 -5.65 5.24
CA VAL A 25 6.71 -6.35 4.03
C VAL A 25 6.81 -5.36 2.86
N PRO A 26 7.96 -5.30 2.17
CA PRO A 26 8.09 -4.52 0.94
C PRO A 26 7.37 -5.22 -0.23
N GLY A 27 7.15 -4.52 -1.34
CA GLY A 27 6.58 -5.08 -2.58
C GLY A 27 5.17 -4.60 -2.92
N PHE A 28 4.55 -3.77 -2.07
CA PHE A 28 3.31 -3.06 -2.38
C PHE A 28 3.61 -1.57 -2.50
N GLU A 29 4.20 -1.19 -3.64
CA GLU A 29 4.58 0.19 -3.91
C GLU A 29 3.98 0.64 -5.25
N LEU A 30 3.57 1.90 -5.33
CA LEU A 30 3.09 2.52 -6.56
C LEU A 30 4.04 3.65 -6.96
N PRO A 31 4.80 3.50 -8.05
CA PRO A 31 5.66 4.57 -8.56
C PRO A 31 4.76 5.66 -9.14
N VAL A 32 4.71 6.82 -8.48
CA VAL A 32 3.98 7.99 -8.98
C VAL A 32 4.98 8.97 -9.61
N PRO A 33 4.75 9.46 -10.84
CA PRO A 33 5.75 10.27 -11.57
C PRO A 33 6.17 11.59 -10.90
N GLN A 34 5.37 12.12 -9.97
CA GLN A 34 5.56 13.45 -9.38
C GLN A 34 5.94 13.43 -7.89
N ALA A 35 5.99 12.27 -7.24
CA ALA A 35 6.33 12.18 -5.81
C ALA A 35 7.14 10.92 -5.49
N SER A 36 7.77 10.89 -4.31
CA SER A 36 8.24 9.64 -3.72
C SER A 36 7.12 8.61 -3.76
N GLY A 37 7.38 7.44 -4.35
CA GLY A 37 6.39 6.38 -4.56
C GLY A 37 5.56 6.08 -3.31
N LYS A 38 4.30 5.72 -3.51
CA LYS A 38 3.38 5.36 -2.41
C LYS A 38 3.69 3.96 -1.92
N LYS A 39 3.67 3.73 -0.60
CA LYS A 39 3.98 2.45 0.04
C LYS A 39 2.80 1.94 0.87
N PHE A 40 2.52 0.66 0.74
CA PHE A 40 1.36 0.02 1.37
C PHE A 40 1.76 -1.18 2.23
N CYS A 41 1.02 -1.43 3.31
CA CYS A 41 1.31 -2.56 4.20
C CYS A 41 0.90 -3.92 3.63
N CYS A 42 0.03 -3.96 2.62
CA CYS A 42 -0.46 -5.17 1.98
C CYS A 42 -1.11 -4.88 0.61
N ALA A 43 -1.35 -5.94 -0.17
CA ALA A 43 -2.06 -5.88 -1.45
C ALA A 43 -3.44 -5.20 -1.34
N GLY A 44 -4.18 -5.43 -0.25
CA GLY A 44 -5.51 -4.84 -0.06
C GLY A 44 -5.49 -3.31 -0.01
N CYS A 45 -4.49 -2.72 0.65
CA CYS A 45 -4.36 -1.26 0.69
C CYS A 45 -3.97 -0.69 -0.68
N LEU A 46 -3.12 -1.40 -1.43
CA LEU A 46 -2.79 -1.01 -2.80
C LEU A 46 -4.03 -1.06 -3.70
N SER A 47 -4.80 -2.15 -3.68
CA SER A 47 -6.01 -2.29 -4.52
C SER A 47 -7.07 -1.23 -4.19
N ILE A 48 -7.31 -0.94 -2.90
CA ILE A 48 -8.24 0.13 -2.51
C ILE A 48 -7.73 1.49 -2.99
N TYR A 49 -6.43 1.76 -2.84
CA TYR A 49 -5.86 3.02 -3.31
C TYR A 49 -6.03 3.19 -4.83
N GLN A 50 -5.80 2.14 -5.62
CA GLN A 50 -6.00 2.14 -7.07
C GLN A 50 -7.47 2.35 -7.46
N LEU A 51 -8.41 1.77 -6.71
CA LEU A 51 -9.85 1.99 -6.93
C LEU A 51 -10.27 3.43 -6.64
N LEU A 52 -9.70 4.04 -5.59
CA LEU A 52 -10.00 5.42 -5.18
C LEU A 52 -9.28 6.47 -6.04
N ASN A 53 -8.17 6.10 -6.68
CA ASN A 53 -7.35 6.98 -7.51
C ASN A 53 -7.11 6.30 -8.88
N PRO A 54 -8.16 6.15 -9.71
CA PRO A 54 -8.11 5.38 -10.96
C PRO A 54 -7.06 5.91 -11.96
N GLU A 55 -6.72 7.19 -11.90
CA GLU A 55 -5.64 7.83 -12.67
C GLU A 55 -4.23 7.34 -12.31
N THR A 56 -4.07 6.66 -11.17
CA THR A 56 -2.80 6.13 -10.69
C THR A 56 -2.52 4.70 -11.19
N ILE A 57 -3.47 4.10 -11.92
CA ILE A 57 -3.29 2.82 -12.59
C ILE A 57 -2.50 3.06 -13.87
N THR A 58 -1.17 3.04 -13.79
CA THR A 58 -0.33 2.83 -14.97
C THR A 58 -0.57 1.39 -15.45
N ASN A 59 -1.03 1.23 -16.68
CA ASN A 59 -1.39 -0.08 -17.28
C ASN A 59 -0.14 -0.94 -17.54
N ASP A 60 0.58 -1.32 -16.50
CA ASP A 60 1.65 -2.30 -16.59
C ASP A 60 1.15 -3.59 -15.93
N ASN A 61 0.76 -4.56 -16.78
CA ASN A 61 0.32 -5.94 -16.49
C ASN A 61 -1.20 -6.20 -16.35
N LYS A 62 -1.92 -6.12 -17.48
CA LYS A 62 -3.04 -7.04 -17.77
C LYS A 62 -2.55 -8.10 -18.76
N THR A 63 -1.77 -9.09 -18.29
CA THR A 63 -1.80 -10.41 -18.91
C THR A 63 -2.89 -11.20 -18.18
N GLU A 64 -4.13 -10.88 -18.48
CA GLU A 64 -5.18 -11.89 -18.43
C GLU A 64 -4.86 -12.84 -19.59
N ASN A 65 -4.22 -13.97 -19.27
CA ASN A 65 -4.15 -15.10 -20.17
C ASN A 65 -5.59 -15.59 -20.36
N LEU A 66 -6.22 -15.12 -21.43
CA LEU A 66 -7.47 -15.65 -21.95
C LEU A 66 -7.15 -17.02 -22.57
N SER A 67 -7.57 -18.08 -21.87
CA SER A 67 -7.69 -19.43 -22.44
C SER A 67 -9.05 -19.59 -23.11
#